data_AF-A0A523J495-F1
#
_entry.id   AF-A0A523J495-F1
#
_cell.length_a   1.000
_cell.length_b   1.000
_cell.length_c   1.000
_cell.angle_alpha   90.00
_cell.angle_beta   90.00
_cell.angle_gamma   90.00
#
_symmetry.space_group_name_H-M   'P 1'
#
loop_
_entity.id
_entity.type
_entity.pdbx_description
1 polymer ?
#
loop_
_entity_poly.entity_id
_entity_poly.type
_entity_poly.pdbx_seq_one_letter_code
_entity_poly.pdbx_strand_id
1 'polypeptide(L)'
;MKINRRNFFKNSAMGVFSLTIFSKAAGLFNIALAFVRDDSKVNKQGYLHAWDEEKADDKSKKKHAKHVTKLDKEVAKHEGAKAPEGYSPICSNCSQYKKAEDDGYGTCAMVMATGKKDGKFVYKTGWCRVWTIKKSTVKKDLGV
;
A
#
# COMPACT_ATOMS: atom_id res chain seq x y z
N MET A 1 -8.91 47.56 50.11
CA MET A 1 -8.05 47.01 49.04
C MET A 1 -8.95 46.60 47.86
N LYS A 2 -9.04 47.42 46.82
CA LYS A 2 -9.97 47.19 45.68
C LYS A 2 -9.34 46.18 44.71
N ILE A 3 -9.82 44.95 44.73
CA ILE A 3 -9.41 43.92 43.78
C ILE A 3 -9.93 44.31 42.39
N ASN A 4 -8.99 44.66 41.51
CA ASN A 4 -9.24 45.08 40.15
C ASN A 4 -9.72 43.88 39.32
N ARG A 5 -11.05 43.71 39.20
CA ARG A 5 -11.73 42.60 38.50
C ARG A 5 -11.31 42.42 37.03
N ARG A 6 -10.58 43.38 36.44
CA ARG A 6 -10.11 43.31 35.04
C ARG A 6 -8.92 42.37 34.80
N ASN A 7 -8.16 41.98 35.82
CA ASN A 7 -7.01 41.09 35.64
C ASN A 7 -7.32 39.60 35.78
N PHE A 8 -8.49 39.22 36.32
CA PHE A 8 -8.87 37.81 36.44
C PHE A 8 -9.33 37.21 35.09
N PHE A 9 -10.01 38.00 34.25
CA PHE A 9 -10.51 37.52 32.96
C PHE A 9 -9.43 37.29 31.90
N LYS A 10 -8.24 37.91 32.02
CA LYS A 10 -7.16 37.73 31.04
C LYS A 10 -6.42 36.40 31.19
N ASN A 11 -6.34 35.83 32.39
CA ASN A 11 -5.65 34.55 32.61
C ASN A 11 -6.54 33.32 32.43
N SER A 12 -7.87 33.45 32.53
CA SER A 12 -8.78 32.31 32.34
C SER A 12 -9.08 31.98 30.86
N ALA A 13 -8.86 32.93 29.93
CA ALA A 13 -9.14 32.73 28.51
C ALA A 13 -7.98 32.08 27.72
N MET A 14 -6.73 32.17 28.20
CA MET A 14 -5.58 31.53 27.55
C MET A 14 -5.40 30.04 27.86
N GLY A 15 -6.10 29.50 28.87
CA GLY A 15 -5.97 28.09 29.26
C GLY A 15 -6.89 27.11 28.52
N VAL A 16 -8.07 27.57 28.08
CA VAL A 16 -9.10 26.67 27.51
C VAL A 16 -9.02 26.56 25.98
N PHE A 17 -8.45 27.57 25.31
CA PHE A 17 -8.25 27.54 23.84
C PHE A 17 -7.06 26.69 23.40
N SER A 18 -6.13 26.36 24.31
CA SER A 18 -4.95 25.55 23.96
C SER A 18 -5.19 24.03 24.08
N LEU A 19 -6.15 23.57 24.89
CA LEU A 19 -6.43 22.14 25.03
C LEU A 19 -7.48 21.59 24.05
N THR A 20 -8.40 22.42 23.55
CA THR A 20 -9.46 21.95 22.64
C THR A 20 -9.12 22.02 21.15
N ILE A 21 -8.15 22.86 20.75
CA ILE A 21 -7.72 22.93 19.35
C ILE A 21 -6.73 21.81 19.00
N PHE A 22 -5.88 21.39 19.94
CA PHE A 22 -4.92 20.31 19.70
C PHE A 22 -5.58 18.92 19.58
N SER A 23 -6.70 18.66 20.27
CA SER A 23 -7.41 17.38 20.15
C SER A 23 -8.18 17.24 18.82
N LYS A 24 -8.72 18.33 18.26
CA LYS A 24 -9.39 18.29 16.94
C LYS A 24 -8.41 18.30 15.77
N ALA A 25 -7.28 19.00 15.88
CA ALA A 25 -6.25 18.98 14.86
C ALA A 25 -5.59 17.58 14.76
N ALA A 26 -5.28 16.92 15.88
CA ALA A 26 -4.70 15.57 15.84
C ALA A 26 -5.66 14.51 15.26
N GLY A 27 -6.98 14.63 15.52
CA GLY A 27 -7.99 13.76 14.91
C GLY A 27 -8.15 14.00 13.40
N LEU A 28 -8.22 15.27 12.98
CA LEU A 28 -8.38 15.63 11.56
C LEU A 28 -7.13 15.37 10.72
N PHE A 29 -5.91 15.46 11.29
CA PHE A 29 -4.68 15.11 10.56
C PHE A 29 -4.54 13.61 10.30
N ASN A 30 -5.07 12.75 11.19
CA ASN A 30 -5.14 11.31 10.91
C ASN A 30 -6.21 10.98 9.86
N ILE A 31 -7.34 11.69 9.87
CA ILE A 31 -8.41 11.54 8.86
C ILE A 31 -7.97 12.09 7.49
N ALA A 32 -7.09 13.11 7.45
CA ALA A 32 -6.54 13.67 6.22
C ALA A 32 -5.37 12.86 5.63
N LEU A 33 -4.78 11.91 6.35
CA LEU A 33 -3.81 10.94 5.80
C LEU A 33 -4.48 9.64 5.32
N ALA A 34 -5.72 9.41 5.73
CA ALA A 34 -6.65 8.54 5.01
C ALA A 34 -7.16 9.20 3.70
N PHE A 35 -6.47 10.22 3.16
CA PHE A 35 -6.61 10.67 1.77
C PHE A 35 -6.22 9.52 0.83
N VAL A 36 -7.19 8.64 0.64
CA VAL A 36 -7.49 7.89 -0.58
C VAL A 36 -6.34 6.98 -1.02
N ARG A 37 -6.09 5.94 -0.20
CA ARG A 37 -5.49 4.67 -0.64
C ARG A 37 -6.47 3.96 -1.58
N ASP A 38 -6.58 4.49 -2.79
CA ASP A 38 -7.47 4.03 -3.84
C ASP A 38 -6.65 3.70 -5.07
N ASP A 39 -6.57 2.42 -5.37
CA ASP A 39 -5.87 1.89 -6.54
C ASP A 39 -6.81 1.71 -7.75
N SER A 40 -8.10 2.06 -7.64
CA SER A 40 -9.05 2.05 -8.78
C SER A 40 -8.60 2.98 -9.92
N LYS A 41 -7.83 4.02 -9.59
CA LYS A 41 -7.27 4.98 -10.54
C LYS A 41 -5.97 4.50 -11.20
N VAL A 42 -5.48 3.32 -10.83
CA VAL A 42 -4.26 2.74 -11.38
C VAL A 42 -4.64 1.91 -12.61
N ASN A 43 -4.54 2.51 -13.80
CA ASN A 43 -4.89 1.86 -15.06
C ASN A 43 -3.67 1.55 -15.95
N LYS A 44 -2.46 1.87 -15.49
CA LYS A 44 -1.23 1.66 -16.26
C LYS A 44 -0.72 0.23 -16.08
N GLN A 45 -0.02 -0.26 -17.10
CA GLN A 45 0.56 -1.61 -17.14
C GLN A 45 -0.46 -2.75 -16.91
N GLY A 46 -1.74 -2.52 -17.19
CA GLY A 46 -2.80 -3.52 -16.99
C GLY A 46 -2.95 -3.90 -15.52
N TYR A 47 -2.83 -2.92 -14.62
CA TYR A 47 -2.95 -3.16 -13.19
C TYR A 47 -4.37 -3.65 -12.84
N LEU A 48 -4.45 -4.61 -11.93
CA LEU A 48 -5.68 -5.12 -11.33
C LEU A 48 -5.48 -5.18 -9.81
N HIS A 49 -6.51 -4.85 -9.03
CA HIS A 49 -6.48 -4.91 -7.55
C HIS A 49 -6.23 -6.34 -7.02
N ALA A 50 -6.71 -7.33 -7.76
CA ALA A 50 -6.40 -8.74 -7.63
C ALA A 50 -6.43 -9.37 -9.02
N TRP A 51 -5.70 -10.47 -9.22
CA TRP A 51 -5.79 -11.19 -10.49
C TRP A 51 -7.23 -11.69 -10.72
N ASP A 52 -7.79 -11.33 -11.86
CA ASP A 52 -9.13 -11.74 -12.29
C ASP A 52 -9.04 -12.02 -13.80
N GLU A 53 -9.19 -13.28 -14.19
CA GLU A 53 -9.06 -13.70 -15.57
C GLU A 53 -10.17 -13.16 -16.47
N GLU A 54 -11.38 -12.94 -15.94
CA GLU A 54 -12.51 -12.40 -16.70
C GLU A 54 -12.30 -10.93 -17.02
N LYS A 55 -11.70 -10.18 -16.08
CA LYS A 55 -11.40 -8.75 -16.25
C LYS A 55 -10.06 -8.47 -16.94
N ALA A 56 -9.19 -9.47 -17.06
CA ALA A 56 -7.89 -9.33 -17.69
C ALA A 56 -8.00 -9.34 -19.22
N ASP A 57 -7.32 -8.40 -19.88
CA ASP A 57 -7.13 -8.46 -21.34
C ASP A 57 -6.15 -9.57 -21.76
N ASP A 58 -6.16 -9.94 -23.04
CA ASP A 58 -5.32 -11.01 -23.61
C ASP A 58 -3.82 -10.85 -23.35
N LYS A 59 -3.32 -9.61 -23.35
CA LYS A 59 -1.90 -9.34 -23.08
C LYS A 59 -1.59 -9.59 -21.61
N SER A 60 -2.52 -9.25 -20.73
CA SER A 60 -2.42 -9.53 -19.29
C SER A 60 -2.46 -11.03 -19.00
N LYS A 61 -3.37 -11.79 -19.61
CA LYS A 61 -3.41 -13.27 -19.54
C LYS A 61 -2.11 -13.93 -19.96
N LYS A 62 -1.59 -13.56 -21.13
CA LYS A 62 -0.30 -14.09 -21.65
C LYS A 62 0.87 -13.75 -20.73
N LYS A 63 0.87 -12.57 -20.09
CA LYS A 63 1.93 -12.17 -19.15
C LYS A 63 1.79 -12.88 -17.81
N HIS A 64 0.57 -13.05 -17.31
CA HIS A 64 0.29 -13.76 -16.07
C HIS A 64 0.81 -15.19 -16.14
N ALA A 65 0.46 -15.94 -17.19
CA ALA A 65 0.96 -17.30 -17.40
C ALA A 65 2.50 -17.38 -17.36
N LYS A 66 3.19 -16.43 -18.02
CA LYS A 66 4.67 -16.35 -17.99
C LYS A 66 5.22 -16.05 -16.60
N HIS A 67 4.52 -15.24 -15.81
CA HIS A 67 4.94 -14.89 -14.44
C HIS A 67 4.71 -16.04 -13.48
N VAL A 68 3.59 -16.77 -13.62
CA VAL A 68 3.32 -18.03 -12.89
C VAL A 68 4.44 -19.03 -13.14
N THR A 69 4.77 -19.33 -14.41
CA THR A 69 5.88 -20.25 -14.71
C THR A 69 7.23 -19.83 -14.11
N LYS A 70 7.50 -18.52 -14.02
CA LYS A 70 8.73 -18.02 -13.36
C LYS A 70 8.70 -18.22 -11.86
N LEU A 71 7.55 -18.02 -11.24
CA LEU A 71 7.33 -18.25 -9.82
C LEU A 71 7.51 -19.73 -9.48
N ASP A 72 6.85 -20.62 -10.23
CA ASP A 72 6.93 -22.07 -10.05
C ASP A 72 8.38 -22.57 -10.18
N LYS A 73 9.12 -22.06 -11.18
CA LYS A 73 10.55 -22.38 -11.36
C LYS A 73 11.43 -21.90 -10.21
N GLU A 74 11.05 -20.84 -9.50
CA GLU A 74 11.79 -20.40 -8.32
C GLU A 74 11.42 -21.24 -7.10
N VAL A 75 10.13 -21.55 -6.91
CA VAL A 75 9.65 -22.44 -5.84
C VAL A 75 10.29 -23.83 -5.97
N ALA A 76 10.34 -24.40 -7.17
CA ALA A 76 10.92 -25.71 -7.43
C ALA A 76 12.43 -25.83 -7.12
N LYS A 77 13.14 -24.72 -6.89
CA LYS A 77 14.55 -24.75 -6.44
C LYS A 77 14.69 -25.08 -4.96
N HIS A 78 13.59 -25.06 -4.21
CA HIS A 78 13.56 -25.29 -2.79
C HIS A 78 12.93 -26.67 -2.53
N GLU A 79 13.77 -27.68 -2.31
CA GLU A 79 13.31 -29.05 -2.05
C GLU A 79 12.39 -29.11 -0.82
N GLY A 80 11.26 -29.81 -0.95
CA GLY A 80 10.27 -29.94 0.12
C GLY A 80 9.37 -28.71 0.34
N ALA A 81 9.64 -27.58 -0.32
CA ALA A 81 8.82 -26.39 -0.21
C ALA A 81 7.57 -26.49 -1.12
N LYS A 82 6.40 -26.24 -0.53
CA LYS A 82 5.15 -26.06 -1.28
C LYS A 82 4.77 -24.59 -1.24
N ALA A 83 4.45 -24.03 -2.39
CA ALA A 83 3.84 -22.72 -2.44
C ALA A 83 2.53 -22.74 -1.64
N PRO A 84 2.23 -21.71 -0.82
CA PRO A 84 0.94 -21.58 -0.17
C PRO A 84 -0.22 -21.69 -1.17
N GLU A 85 -1.38 -22.12 -0.73
CA GLU A 85 -2.57 -22.12 -1.57
C GLU A 85 -2.87 -20.68 -2.06
N GLY A 86 -3.13 -20.53 -3.36
CA GLY A 86 -3.35 -19.21 -3.98
C GLY A 86 -2.07 -18.37 -4.21
N TYR A 87 -0.88 -18.95 -4.04
CA TYR A 87 0.38 -18.25 -4.31
C TYR A 87 0.53 -17.92 -5.80
N SER A 88 0.31 -16.64 -6.12
CA SER A 88 0.35 -16.13 -7.48
C SER A 88 1.26 -14.91 -7.58
N PRO A 89 1.60 -14.43 -8.80
CA PRO A 89 2.36 -13.21 -8.98
C PRO A 89 1.58 -11.99 -8.47
N ILE A 90 1.91 -11.44 -7.30
CA ILE A 90 1.18 -10.31 -6.68
C ILE A 90 2.14 -9.22 -6.21
N CYS A 91 1.61 -8.06 -5.82
CA CYS A 91 2.42 -6.95 -5.34
C CYS A 91 3.27 -7.34 -4.12
N SER A 92 2.74 -8.06 -3.14
CA SER A 92 3.51 -8.43 -1.93
C SER A 92 4.77 -9.26 -2.20
N ASN A 93 4.79 -10.05 -3.28
CA ASN A 93 5.95 -10.84 -3.72
C ASN A 93 6.68 -10.23 -4.94
N CYS A 94 6.38 -8.98 -5.29
CA CYS A 94 7.04 -8.22 -6.35
C CYS A 94 8.25 -7.43 -5.82
N SER A 95 9.33 -7.36 -6.58
CA SER A 95 10.55 -6.61 -6.23
C SER A 95 10.35 -5.10 -6.28
N GLN A 96 9.35 -4.64 -7.02
CA GLN A 96 9.03 -3.23 -7.23
C GLN A 96 8.07 -2.66 -6.18
N TYR A 97 7.45 -3.53 -5.38
CA TYR A 97 6.53 -3.14 -4.34
C TYR A 97 7.31 -2.67 -3.11
N LYS A 98 7.10 -1.40 -2.74
CA LYS A 98 7.63 -0.82 -1.52
C LYS A 98 6.65 -1.01 -0.38
N LYS A 99 7.21 -1.19 0.82
CA LYS A 99 6.61 -1.71 2.05
C LYS A 99 5.11 -1.40 2.18
N ALA A 100 4.34 -2.45 2.45
CA ALA A 100 2.96 -2.36 2.86
C ALA A 100 2.89 -1.72 4.25
N GLU A 101 2.01 -0.75 4.43
CA GLU A 101 1.52 -0.42 5.77
C GLU A 101 0.54 -1.51 6.25
N ASP A 102 0.11 -1.44 7.52
CA ASP A 102 -0.66 -2.50 8.17
C ASP A 102 -2.03 -2.75 7.51
N ASP A 103 -2.51 -1.82 6.69
CA ASP A 103 -3.75 -1.92 5.94
C ASP A 103 -3.62 -2.65 4.58
N GLY A 104 -2.41 -3.13 4.24
CA GLY A 104 -2.16 -3.88 3.02
C GLY A 104 -1.92 -3.03 1.78
N TYR A 105 -1.87 -1.71 1.89
CA TYR A 105 -1.45 -0.83 0.80
C TYR A 105 0.04 -0.53 0.87
N GLY A 106 0.68 -0.52 -0.30
CA GLY A 106 2.07 -0.06 -0.45
C GLY A 106 2.19 0.82 -1.69
N THR A 107 3.42 1.11 -2.13
CA THR A 107 3.65 1.96 -3.30
C THR A 107 4.41 1.23 -4.39
N CYS A 108 4.08 1.54 -5.65
CA CYS A 108 4.77 0.99 -6.82
C CYS A 108 4.97 2.08 -7.88
N ALA A 109 6.23 2.28 -8.29
CA ALA A 109 6.61 3.26 -9.31
C ALA A 109 6.25 2.80 -10.75
N MET A 110 6.07 1.50 -10.97
CA MET A 110 5.87 0.96 -12.32
C MET A 110 4.46 1.16 -12.86
N VAL A 111 3.50 1.37 -11.97
CA VAL A 111 2.09 1.58 -12.33
C VAL A 111 1.71 3.07 -12.35
N MET A 112 2.70 3.96 -12.44
CA MET A 112 2.47 5.39 -12.48
C MET A 112 1.79 5.88 -13.75
N ALA A 113 0.84 6.81 -13.57
CA ALA A 113 0.59 7.88 -14.52
C ALA A 113 1.60 9.02 -14.25
N THR A 114 2.65 9.11 -15.10
CA THR A 114 3.55 10.26 -15.35
C THR A 114 3.94 11.18 -14.16
N GLY A 115 5.25 11.21 -13.83
CA GLY A 115 5.90 12.41 -13.23
C GLY A 115 6.12 12.46 -11.71
N LYS A 116 5.80 11.43 -10.92
CA LYS A 116 6.01 11.43 -9.45
C LYS A 116 7.16 10.50 -9.01
N LYS A 117 7.96 10.88 -8.01
CA LYS A 117 9.10 10.05 -7.56
C LYS A 117 8.70 8.78 -6.81
N ASP A 118 7.53 8.78 -6.15
CA ASP A 118 7.17 7.75 -5.16
C ASP A 118 6.13 6.71 -5.63
N GLY A 119 5.67 6.78 -6.88
CA GLY A 119 4.71 5.82 -7.41
C GLY A 119 3.23 6.11 -7.10
N LYS A 120 2.37 5.12 -7.31
CA LYS A 120 0.96 5.11 -6.88
C LYS A 120 0.76 4.08 -5.77
N PHE A 121 -0.26 4.29 -4.95
CA PHE A 121 -0.70 3.27 -4.00
C PHE A 121 -1.25 2.07 -4.77
N VAL A 122 -0.82 0.88 -4.34
CA VAL A 122 -1.30 -0.41 -4.85
C VAL A 122 -1.55 -1.35 -3.69
N TYR A 123 -2.55 -2.20 -3.84
CA TYR A 123 -2.89 -3.17 -2.82
C TYR A 123 -1.97 -4.39 -2.88
N LYS A 124 -1.73 -5.05 -1.73
CA LYS A 124 -0.78 -6.17 -1.62
C LYS A 124 -1.08 -7.35 -2.55
N THR A 125 -2.36 -7.58 -2.88
CA THR A 125 -2.80 -8.62 -3.83
C THR A 125 -2.83 -8.13 -5.28
N GLY A 126 -2.46 -6.87 -5.52
CA GLY A 126 -2.47 -6.25 -6.84
C GLY A 126 -1.59 -6.99 -7.83
N TRP A 127 -1.94 -6.90 -9.10
CA TRP A 127 -1.24 -7.54 -10.21
C TRP A 127 -0.94 -6.52 -11.30
N CYS A 128 0.20 -6.62 -11.98
CA CYS A 128 0.45 -5.88 -13.22
C CYS A 128 1.37 -6.63 -14.18
N ARG A 129 1.36 -6.23 -15.46
CA ARG A 129 2.13 -6.89 -16.53
C ARG A 129 3.65 -6.86 -16.34
N VAL A 130 4.16 -5.91 -15.56
CA VAL A 130 5.60 -5.69 -15.31
C VAL A 130 6.08 -6.28 -13.98
N TRP A 131 5.26 -7.12 -13.35
CA TRP A 131 5.63 -7.86 -12.14
C TRP A 131 6.99 -8.54 -12.29
N THR A 132 7.78 -8.46 -11.23
CA THR A 132 9.13 -9.03 -11.13
C THR A 132 9.27 -9.71 -9.79
N ILE A 133 9.64 -10.99 -9.80
CA ILE A 133 9.76 -11.81 -8.59
C ILE A 133 10.74 -11.22 -7.58
N LYS A 134 10.33 -11.18 -6.31
CA LYS A 134 11.20 -10.90 -5.17
C LYS A 134 11.63 -12.20 -4.50
N LYS A 135 12.75 -12.76 -4.94
CA LYS A 135 13.26 -14.07 -4.47
C LYS A 135 13.35 -14.19 -2.95
N SER A 136 13.74 -13.12 -2.26
CA SER A 136 13.82 -13.11 -0.79
C SER A 136 12.46 -13.31 -0.12
N THR A 137 11.38 -12.75 -0.71
CA THR A 137 10.02 -12.95 -0.21
C THR A 137 9.56 -14.36 -0.48
N VAL A 138 9.86 -14.91 -1.66
CA VAL A 138 9.53 -16.30 -2.00
C VAL A 138 10.14 -17.28 -1.00
N LYS A 139 11.43 -17.13 -0.68
CA LYS A 139 12.09 -17.94 0.35
C LYS A 139 11.40 -17.84 1.72
N LYS A 140 11.14 -16.60 2.17
CA LYS A 140 10.45 -16.34 3.43
C LYS A 140 9.06 -16.98 3.48
N ASP A 141 8.26 -16.84 2.41
CA ASP A 141 6.89 -17.36 2.33
C ASP A 141 6.86 -18.89 2.22
N LEU A 142 7.93 -19.49 1.69
CA LEU A 142 8.15 -20.94 1.65
C LEU A 142 8.76 -21.51 2.95
N GLY A 143 9.20 -20.67 3.88
CA GLY A 143 9.84 -21.10 5.13
C GLY A 143 11.26 -21.66 4.98
N VAL A 144 12.00 -21.21 3.94
CA VAL A 144 13.34 -21.71 3.57
C VAL A 144 14.39 -20.60 3.47
#